data_AF-A0A7L7RYY9-F1
#
_entry.id   AF-A0A7L7RYY9-F1
#
_cell.length_a   1.000
_cell.length_b   1.000
_cell.length_c   1.000
_cell.angle_alpha   90.00
_cell.angle_beta   90.00
_cell.angle_gamma   90.00
#
_symmetry.space_group_name_H-M   'P 1'
#
loop_
_entity.id
_entity.type
_entity.pdbx_description
1 polymer ?
#
loop_
_entity_poly.entity_id
_entity_poly.type
_entity_poly.pdbx_seq_one_letter_code
_entity_poly.pdbx_strand_id
1 'polypeptide(L)'
;GHDVIVTHGNGPQVGNLLLQQAAADSEKNPAMPLDTCVAMTEGSIGFWLQNALNNELQEQGIDKEVATVVTQVIVDEKDQAFTNPTKPIGPFLSEEDAKKQAQETGSKFKEDA
;
A
#
# COMPACT_ATOMS: atom_id res chain seq x y z
N GLY A 1 15.03 13.10 -25.41
CA GLY A 1 14.25 12.84 -24.18
C GLY A 1 14.95 11.78 -23.35
N HIS A 2 14.46 11.51 -22.15
CA HIS A 2 14.94 10.44 -21.27
C HIS A 2 14.05 9.19 -21.39
N ASP A 3 14.63 8.02 -21.12
CA ASP A 3 13.86 6.80 -20.86
C ASP A 3 13.47 6.80 -19.37
N VAL A 4 12.17 6.69 -19.11
CA VAL A 4 11.60 6.92 -17.77
C VAL A 4 11.10 5.62 -17.19
N ILE A 5 11.50 5.35 -15.95
CA ILE A 5 10.95 4.30 -15.10
C ILE A 5 10.36 5.00 -13.87
N VAL A 6 9.11 4.69 -13.54
CA VAL A 6 8.39 5.33 -12.43
C VAL A 6 8.10 4.31 -11.34
N THR A 7 8.29 4.73 -10.09
CA THR A 7 7.85 4.03 -8.89
C THR A 7 7.06 5.00 -8.02
N HIS A 8 6.22 4.49 -7.13
CA HIS A 8 5.47 5.32 -6.19
C HIS A 8 5.42 4.69 -4.79
N GLY A 9 5.10 5.51 -3.78
CA GLY A 9 4.71 5.02 -2.46
C GLY A 9 3.23 4.65 -2.41
N ASN A 10 2.80 4.03 -1.31
CA ASN A 10 1.40 3.65 -1.07
C ASN A 10 0.93 3.82 0.38
N GLY A 11 1.69 4.51 1.25
CA GLY A 11 1.46 4.52 2.71
C GLY A 11 0.02 4.85 3.13
N PRO A 12 -0.51 6.03 2.74
CA PRO A 12 -1.90 6.38 3.04
C PRO A 12 -2.92 5.44 2.37
N GLN A 13 -2.66 5.01 1.13
CA GLN A 13 -3.59 4.19 0.35
C GLN A 13 -3.74 2.78 0.93
N VAL A 14 -2.61 2.13 1.25
CA VAL A 14 -2.62 0.79 1.85
C VAL A 14 -3.14 0.84 3.28
N GLY A 15 -2.88 1.95 4.00
CA GLY A 15 -3.44 2.20 5.32
C GLY A 15 -4.98 2.26 5.30
N ASN A 16 -5.55 3.04 4.39
CA ASN A 16 -7.00 3.11 4.23
C ASN A 16 -7.60 1.75 3.82
N LEU A 17 -6.91 1.01 2.95
CA LEU A 17 -7.38 -0.32 2.55
C LEU A 17 -7.37 -1.29 3.72
N LEU A 18 -6.36 -1.28 4.59
CA LEU A 18 -6.33 -2.09 5.81
C LEU A 18 -7.50 -1.78 6.75
N LEU A 19 -7.89 -0.52 6.89
CA LEU A 19 -9.09 -0.16 7.66
C LEU A 19 -10.35 -0.76 7.05
N GLN A 20 -10.47 -0.73 5.72
CA GLN A 20 -11.61 -1.33 5.02
C GLN A 20 -11.64 -2.84 5.21
N GLN A 21 -10.48 -3.50 5.14
CA GLN A 21 -10.37 -4.94 5.43
C GLN A 21 -10.81 -5.25 6.86
N ALA A 22 -10.31 -4.51 7.85
CA ALA A 22 -10.67 -4.70 9.26
C ALA A 22 -12.15 -4.42 9.54
N ALA A 23 -12.73 -3.39 8.93
CA ALA A 23 -14.12 -2.99 9.16
C ALA A 23 -15.14 -4.03 8.65
N ALA A 24 -14.76 -4.87 7.68
CA ALA A 24 -15.63 -5.87 7.07
C ALA A 24 -15.18 -7.32 7.34
N ASP A 25 -14.20 -7.50 8.22
CA ASP A 25 -13.62 -8.81 8.53
C ASP A 25 -14.66 -9.75 9.17
N SER A 26 -14.79 -10.95 8.61
CA SER A 26 -15.68 -12.00 9.10
C SER A 26 -15.31 -13.34 8.47
N GLU A 27 -15.84 -14.45 9.02
CA GLU A 27 -15.66 -15.79 8.42
C GLU A 27 -16.10 -15.85 6.94
N LYS A 28 -17.09 -15.03 6.55
CA LYS A 28 -17.61 -14.95 5.17
C LYS A 28 -16.88 -13.96 4.28
N ASN A 29 -16.14 -13.03 4.87
CA ASN A 29 -15.41 -11.98 4.18
C ASN A 29 -14.12 -11.67 4.95
N PRO A 30 -13.13 -12.58 4.90
CA PRO A 30 -11.92 -12.43 5.67
C PRO A 30 -11.09 -11.25 5.17
N ALA A 31 -10.52 -10.49 6.10
CA ALA A 31 -9.57 -9.43 5.81
C ALA A 31 -8.37 -9.96 5.02
N MET A 32 -8.02 -9.27 3.94
CA MET A 32 -6.84 -9.59 3.16
C MET A 32 -5.56 -9.24 3.93
N PRO A 33 -4.50 -10.06 3.84
CA PRO A 33 -3.21 -9.75 4.43
C PRO A 33 -2.54 -8.54 3.74
N LEU A 34 -1.52 -7.98 4.39
CA LEU A 34 -0.89 -6.72 3.97
C LEU A 34 -0.26 -6.79 2.57
N ASP A 35 0.38 -7.91 2.22
CA ASP A 35 0.95 -8.16 0.90
C ASP A 35 -0.11 -8.10 -0.21
N THR A 36 -1.28 -8.69 0.04
CA THR A 36 -2.42 -8.58 -0.88
C THR A 36 -2.90 -7.14 -0.99
N CYS A 37 -2.98 -6.42 0.13
CA CYS A 37 -3.36 -5.00 0.13
C CYS A 37 -2.34 -4.14 -0.64
N VAL A 38 -1.05 -4.45 -0.56
CA VAL A 38 0.00 -3.79 -1.36
C VAL A 38 -0.25 -4.02 -2.84
N ALA A 39 -0.50 -5.27 -3.26
CA ALA A 39 -0.82 -5.59 -4.65
C ALA A 39 -2.10 -4.88 -5.14
N MET A 40 -3.13 -4.77 -4.30
CA MET A 40 -4.33 -3.98 -4.62
C MET A 40 -4.00 -2.49 -4.85
N THR A 41 -3.07 -1.92 -4.06
CA THR A 41 -2.64 -0.52 -4.24
C THR A 41 -1.74 -0.30 -5.45
N GLU A 42 -0.99 -1.30 -5.91
CA GLU A 42 -0.30 -1.23 -7.20
C GLU A 42 -1.32 -1.14 -8.34
N GLY A 43 -2.39 -1.92 -8.26
CA GLY A 43 -3.50 -1.85 -9.22
C GLY A 43 -4.19 -0.49 -9.23
N SER A 44 -4.57 0.04 -8.07
CA SER A 44 -5.31 1.31 -8.00
C SER A 44 -4.45 2.52 -8.37
N ILE A 45 -3.25 2.66 -7.78
CA ILE A 45 -2.36 3.80 -8.05
C ILE A 45 -1.77 3.71 -9.45
N GLY A 46 -1.38 2.51 -9.89
CA GLY A 46 -0.88 2.29 -11.24
C GLY A 46 -1.92 2.62 -12.30
N PHE A 47 -3.19 2.25 -12.08
CA PHE A 47 -4.29 2.66 -12.95
C PHE A 47 -4.43 4.18 -13.05
N TRP A 48 -4.43 4.90 -11.91
CA TRP A 48 -4.54 6.36 -11.92
C TRP A 48 -3.37 7.02 -12.64
N LEU A 49 -2.15 6.60 -12.34
CA LEU A 49 -0.93 7.17 -12.87
C LEU A 49 -0.78 6.89 -14.38
N GLN A 50 -1.00 5.65 -14.81
CA GLN A 50 -0.90 5.30 -16.23
C GLN A 50 -1.96 6.03 -17.05
N ASN A 51 -3.17 6.22 -16.52
CA ASN A 51 -4.23 6.96 -17.21
C ASN A 51 -3.85 8.43 -17.38
N ALA A 52 -3.39 9.07 -16.30
CA ALA A 52 -2.97 10.47 -16.34
C ALA A 52 -1.78 10.69 -17.31
N LEU A 53 -0.78 9.82 -17.26
CA LEU A 53 0.38 9.91 -18.16
C LEU A 53 -0.03 9.69 -19.63
N ASN A 54 -0.86 8.69 -19.93
CA ASN A 54 -1.35 8.47 -21.29
C ASN A 54 -2.10 9.69 -21.84
N ASN A 55 -2.98 10.30 -21.03
CA ASN A 55 -3.72 11.50 -21.44
C ASN A 55 -2.78 12.67 -21.76
N GLU A 56 -1.81 12.94 -20.88
CA GLU A 56 -0.84 14.03 -21.08
C GLU A 56 0.06 13.77 -22.30
N LEU A 57 0.56 12.54 -22.48
CA LEU A 57 1.36 12.18 -23.64
C LEU A 57 0.59 12.40 -24.95
N GLN A 58 -0.70 12.03 -24.98
CA GLN A 58 -1.55 12.28 -26.14
C GLN A 58 -1.78 13.77 -26.40
N GLU A 59 -2.04 14.57 -25.36
CA GLU A 59 -2.20 16.02 -25.48
C GLU A 59 -0.94 16.70 -26.04
N GLN A 60 0.23 16.22 -25.65
CA GLN A 60 1.53 16.69 -26.14
C GLN A 60 1.92 16.09 -27.51
N GLY A 61 1.10 15.21 -28.11
CA GLY A 61 1.39 14.54 -29.38
C GLY A 61 2.58 13.56 -29.30
N ILE A 62 2.86 13.00 -28.12
CA ILE A 62 3.95 12.05 -27.88
C ILE A 62 3.40 10.63 -27.97
N ASP A 63 3.84 9.89 -28.98
CA ASP A 63 3.48 8.48 -29.17
C ASP A 63 4.36 7.55 -28.29
N LYS A 64 3.90 7.31 -27.07
CA LYS A 64 4.52 6.39 -26.10
C LYS A 64 3.47 5.62 -25.32
N GLU A 65 3.74 4.36 -25.05
CA GLU A 65 2.91 3.50 -24.21
C GLU A 65 3.30 3.62 -22.74
N VAL A 66 2.31 3.55 -21.85
CA VAL A 66 2.47 3.49 -20.40
C VAL A 66 1.82 2.23 -19.86
N ALA A 67 2.56 1.45 -19.09
CA ALA A 67 2.09 0.21 -18.48
C ALA A 67 2.45 0.13 -16.99
N THR A 68 1.51 -0.39 -16.19
CA THR A 68 1.73 -0.77 -14.79
C THR A 68 1.98 -2.28 -14.71
N VAL A 69 2.97 -2.68 -13.92
CA VAL A 69 3.32 -4.09 -13.72
C VAL A 69 3.23 -4.42 -12.23
N VAL A 70 2.43 -5.42 -11.88
CA VAL A 70 2.39 -5.95 -10.51
C VAL A 70 3.74 -6.57 -10.18
N THR A 71 4.34 -6.16 -9.06
CA THR A 71 5.75 -6.42 -8.77
C THR A 71 5.94 -7.05 -7.40
N GLN A 72 6.47 -8.26 -7.36
CA GLN A 72 6.92 -8.89 -6.12
C GLN A 72 8.39 -8.53 -5.85
N VAL A 73 8.68 -8.05 -4.65
CA VAL A 73 10.05 -7.72 -4.21
C VAL A 73 10.49 -8.74 -3.17
N ILE A 74 11.58 -9.46 -3.48
CA ILE A 74 12.19 -10.43 -2.57
C ILE A 74 12.87 -9.67 -1.42
N VAL A 75 12.64 -10.13 -0.19
CA VAL A 75 13.30 -9.65 1.02
C VAL A 75 14.01 -10.79 1.73
N ASP A 76 15.02 -10.48 2.54
CA ASP A 76 15.72 -11.47 3.37
C ASP A 76 14.86 -11.83 4.58
N GLU A 77 14.55 -13.11 4.77
CA GLU A 77 13.78 -13.61 5.93
C GLU A 77 14.42 -13.27 7.29
N LYS A 78 15.73 -12.97 7.30
CA LYS A 78 16.51 -12.63 8.50
C LYS A 78 16.70 -11.13 8.70
N ASP A 79 16.03 -10.29 7.89
CA ASP A 79 16.13 -8.84 8.01
C ASP A 79 15.67 -8.37 9.41
N GLN A 80 16.44 -7.47 10.03
CA GLN A 80 16.13 -6.92 11.34
C GLN A 80 14.80 -6.14 11.36
N ALA A 81 14.34 -5.64 10.21
CA ALA A 81 13.06 -4.96 10.04
C ALA A 81 11.86 -5.82 10.47
N PHE A 82 11.95 -7.16 10.38
CA PHE A 82 10.91 -8.06 10.90
C PHE A 82 10.80 -8.02 12.42
N THR A 83 11.91 -7.76 13.13
CA THR A 83 11.91 -7.66 14.59
C THR A 83 11.60 -6.25 15.09
N ASN A 84 11.92 -5.23 14.29
CA ASN A 84 11.74 -3.82 14.61
C ASN A 84 11.02 -3.05 13.47
N PRO A 85 9.68 -3.18 13.34
CA PRO A 85 8.94 -2.46 12.32
C PRO A 85 8.90 -0.96 12.64
N THR A 86 9.31 -0.12 11.67
CA THR A 86 9.43 1.33 11.85
C THR A 86 8.52 2.15 10.94
N LYS A 87 7.97 1.56 9.88
CA LYS A 87 7.13 2.26 8.90
C LYS A 87 5.69 2.34 9.40
N PRO A 88 5.15 3.54 9.68
CA PRO A 88 3.73 3.68 10.01
C PRO A 88 2.87 3.44 8.76
N ILE A 89 1.75 2.76 8.95
CA ILE A 89 0.71 2.54 7.95
C ILE A 89 -0.65 2.68 8.64
N GLY A 90 -1.67 3.07 7.90
CA GLY A 90 -3.01 3.31 8.46
C GLY A 90 -3.21 4.76 8.92
N PRO A 91 -4.41 5.05 9.45
CA PRO A 91 -4.73 6.36 10.01
C PRO A 91 -4.11 6.49 11.41
N PHE A 92 -4.19 7.70 11.96
CA PHE A 92 -4.00 7.89 13.39
C PHE A 92 -5.13 7.22 14.17
N LEU A 93 -4.76 6.44 15.19
CA LEU A 93 -5.69 5.80 16.11
C LEU A 93 -5.63 6.49 17.48
N SER A 94 -6.73 6.39 18.23
CA SER A 94 -6.67 6.68 19.66
C SER A 94 -5.81 5.62 20.38
N GLU A 95 -5.28 5.95 21.56
CA GLU A 95 -4.51 4.99 22.38
C GLU A 95 -5.36 3.76 22.74
N GLU A 96 -6.66 3.95 22.97
CA GLU A 96 -7.62 2.87 23.26
C GLU A 96 -7.77 1.91 22.07
N ASP A 97 -8.02 2.46 20.87
CA ASP A 97 -8.19 1.65 19.65
C ASP A 97 -6.91 0.90 19.30
N ALA A 98 -5.76 1.56 19.41
CA ALA A 98 -4.46 0.94 19.15
C ALA A 98 -4.18 -0.23 20.12
N LYS A 99 -4.47 -0.07 21.42
CA LYS A 99 -4.31 -1.14 22.42
C LYS A 99 -5.24 -2.31 22.14
N LYS A 100 -6.50 -2.04 21.81
CA LYS A 100 -7.49 -3.08 21.48
C LYS A 100 -7.03 -3.89 20.26
N GLN A 101 -6.66 -3.21 19.18
CA GLN A 101 -6.24 -3.87 17.95
C GLN A 101 -4.92 -4.65 18.14
N ALA A 102 -3.99 -4.14 18.94
CA ALA A 102 -2.76 -4.86 19.29
C ALA A 102 -3.03 -6.19 20.02
N GLN A 103 -4.01 -6.21 20.94
CA GLN A 103 -4.40 -7.41 21.67
C GLN A 103 -5.09 -8.45 20.78
N GLU A 104 -5.94 -8.00 19.85
CA GLU A 104 -6.70 -8.88 18.96
C GLU A 104 -5.85 -9.48 17.84
N THR A 105 -4.87 -8.73 17.32
CA THR A 105 -4.14 -9.10 16.08
C THR A 105 -2.65 -9.39 16.28
N GLY A 106 -2.07 -9.03 17.44
CA GLY A 106 -0.62 -9.08 17.65
C GLY A 106 0.17 -7.98 16.92
N SER A 107 -0.52 -7.01 16.30
CA SER A 107 0.10 -5.89 15.59
C SER A 107 0.85 -4.96 16.54
N LYS A 108 1.95 -4.36 16.05
CA LYS A 108 2.74 -3.37 16.79
C LYS A 108 2.31 -1.96 16.41
N PHE A 109 1.92 -1.16 17.41
CA PHE A 109 1.62 0.25 17.26
C PHE A 109 2.68 1.09 17.98
N LYS A 110 2.89 2.31 17.49
CA LYS A 110 3.81 3.28 18.08
C LYS A 110 3.15 4.65 18.06
N GLU A 111 3.28 5.39 19.15
CA GLU A 111 2.87 6.79 19.21
C GLU A 111 3.71 7.61 18.21
N ASP A 112 3.06 8.51 17.47
CA ASP A 112 3.78 9.40 16.56
C ASP A 112 4.62 10.40 17.37
N ALA A 113 5.77 10.79 16.83
CA ALA A 113 6.77 11.60 17.54
C ALA A 113 6.45 13.10 17.55
#